data_AF-A0A316MB31-F1
#
_entry.id   AF-A0A316MB31-F1
#
_cell.length_a   1.000
_cell.length_b   1.000
_cell.length_c   1.000
_cell.angle_alpha   90.00
_cell.angle_beta   90.00
_cell.angle_gamma   90.00
#
_symmetry.space_group_name_H-M   'P 1'
#
loop_
_entity.id
_entity.type
_entity.pdbx_description
1 polymer ?
#
loop_
_entity_poly.entity_id
_entity_poly.type
_entity_poly.pdbx_seq_one_letter_code
_entity_poly.pdbx_strand_id
1 'polypeptide(L)'
;MSSITSGIRLAPLMVDIKADIKTFKDDMSKASVAGVAEAKKISKELSNVTKAGEKLSKAGTNLTKFVTVPLAGAGVAVGKMSMDFESSFAKVSTLLDSNVVDFNKYKKNLLKASDDSKVAVGEFSEAVYGSISAGVDQTKAIEFTTNAMKLAKGGFTDGAKAVDVLTTAINGYGLQAEDATRVSDLLITTQNLGKTTVDELASSMGPVIKMADNANFSIEELSAAYALMTKNGIATAESGTYLKQMLNEITKYGSITDKTLRELTGKGFA
;
A
#
# COMPACT_ATOMS: atom_id res chain seq x y z
N MET A 1 3.29 -14.70 -73.63
CA MET A 1 2.74 -15.09 -72.31
C MET A 1 3.30 -16.45 -71.93
N SER A 2 4.06 -16.53 -70.83
CA SER A 2 4.04 -17.61 -69.82
C SER A 2 5.41 -17.66 -69.14
N SER A 3 5.45 -17.18 -67.89
CA SER A 3 6.61 -17.27 -67.00
C SER A 3 6.55 -18.61 -66.28
N ILE A 4 7.60 -19.41 -66.40
CA ILE A 4 7.77 -20.67 -65.66
C ILE A 4 8.48 -20.33 -64.35
N THR A 5 7.73 -20.29 -63.25
CA THR A 5 8.31 -20.14 -61.90
C THR A 5 8.51 -21.53 -61.30
N SER A 6 9.77 -21.97 -61.28
CA SER A 6 10.22 -23.20 -60.62
C SER A 6 10.27 -22.99 -59.10
N GLY A 7 9.57 -23.82 -58.33
CA GLY A 7 9.57 -23.76 -56.86
C GLY A 7 10.44 -24.86 -56.26
N ILE A 8 11.56 -24.50 -55.63
CA ILE A 8 12.44 -25.41 -54.89
C ILE A 8 11.96 -25.45 -53.43
N ARG A 9 11.70 -26.66 -52.89
CA ARG A 9 11.40 -26.87 -51.46
C ARG A 9 12.72 -27.00 -50.67
N LEU A 10 12.91 -26.15 -49.66
CA LEU A 10 14.09 -26.16 -48.78
C LEU A 10 13.92 -27.12 -47.59
N ALA A 11 15.02 -27.72 -47.13
CA ALA A 11 15.08 -28.63 -45.99
C ALA A 11 14.87 -27.89 -44.64
N PRO A 12 14.40 -28.57 -43.57
CA PRO A 12 14.17 -27.92 -42.27
C PRO A 12 15.47 -27.48 -41.60
N LEU A 13 15.48 -26.23 -41.10
CA LEU A 13 16.57 -25.63 -40.34
C LEU A 13 16.60 -26.19 -38.90
N MET A 14 17.71 -26.81 -38.51
CA MET A 14 18.04 -27.02 -37.08
C MET A 14 18.77 -25.77 -36.58
N VAL A 15 18.26 -25.17 -35.51
CA VAL A 15 18.88 -24.00 -34.87
C VAL A 15 19.56 -24.44 -33.57
N ASP A 16 20.89 -24.39 -33.55
CA ASP A 16 21.65 -24.53 -32.31
C ASP A 16 21.60 -23.21 -31.52
N ILE A 17 20.95 -23.23 -30.36
CA ILE A 17 21.02 -22.12 -29.40
C ILE A 17 22.35 -22.22 -28.67
N LYS A 18 23.38 -21.52 -29.17
CA LYS A 18 24.61 -21.30 -28.42
C LYS A 18 24.37 -20.19 -27.39
N ALA A 19 24.16 -20.57 -26.13
CA ALA A 19 24.21 -19.63 -25.03
C ALA A 19 25.67 -19.16 -24.86
N ASP A 20 25.95 -17.90 -25.18
CA ASP A 20 27.27 -17.29 -24.98
C ASP A 20 27.46 -16.93 -23.50
N ILE A 21 27.73 -17.98 -22.71
CA ILE A 21 27.94 -17.89 -21.26
C ILE A 21 29.14 -17.00 -20.94
N LYS A 22 30.10 -16.86 -21.88
CA LYS A 22 31.28 -16.02 -21.68
C LYS A 22 30.91 -14.54 -21.70
N THR A 23 30.15 -14.11 -22.71
CA THR A 23 29.68 -12.72 -22.81
C THR A 23 28.74 -12.38 -21.65
N PHE A 24 27.85 -13.31 -21.26
CA PHE A 24 27.00 -13.13 -20.08
C PHE A 24 27.80 -12.99 -18.77
N LYS A 25 28.85 -13.80 -18.59
CA LYS A 25 29.73 -13.72 -17.42
C LYS A 25 30.57 -12.45 -17.42
N ASP A 26 31.02 -12.00 -18.58
CA ASP A 26 31.77 -10.75 -18.73
C ASP A 26 30.88 -9.53 -18.46
N ASP A 27 29.62 -9.55 -18.90
CA ASP A 27 28.63 -8.50 -18.63
C ASP A 27 28.15 -8.51 -17.18
N MET A 28 27.97 -9.69 -16.57
CA MET A 28 27.75 -9.83 -15.12
C MET A 28 28.95 -9.34 -14.31
N SER A 29 30.17 -9.58 -14.77
CA SER A 29 31.39 -9.11 -14.10
C SER A 29 31.50 -7.59 -14.17
N LYS A 30 31.21 -6.99 -15.34
CA LYS A 30 31.13 -5.53 -15.49
C LYS A 30 30.01 -4.92 -14.65
N ALA A 31 28.84 -5.55 -14.60
CA ALA A 31 27.71 -5.13 -13.77
C ALA A 31 28.01 -5.26 -12.27
N SER A 32 28.73 -6.31 -11.86
CA SER A 32 29.25 -6.50 -10.49
C SER A 32 30.26 -5.43 -10.13
N VAL A 33 31.22 -5.12 -11.00
CA VAL A 33 32.21 -4.07 -10.77
C VAL A 33 31.57 -2.67 -10.73
N ALA A 34 30.58 -2.40 -11.59
CA ALA A 34 29.79 -1.16 -11.56
C ALA A 34 28.93 -1.08 -10.29
N GLY A 35 28.28 -2.19 -9.89
CA GLY A 35 27.50 -2.29 -8.65
C GLY A 35 28.36 -2.13 -7.40
N VAL A 36 29.59 -2.65 -7.40
CA VAL A 36 30.57 -2.46 -6.32
C VAL A 36 31.13 -1.03 -6.31
N ALA A 37 31.31 -0.39 -7.47
CA ALA A 37 31.73 1.00 -7.56
C ALA A 37 30.63 1.97 -7.11
N GLU A 38 29.37 1.70 -7.45
CA GLU A 38 28.20 2.44 -6.97
C GLU A 38 27.96 2.17 -5.48
N ALA A 39 28.14 0.93 -5.01
CA ALA A 39 28.13 0.60 -3.59
C ALA A 39 29.30 1.25 -2.84
N LYS A 40 30.48 1.45 -3.47
CA LYS A 40 31.61 2.22 -2.92
C LYS A 40 31.32 3.70 -2.85
N LYS A 41 30.62 4.27 -3.84
CA LYS A 41 30.12 5.66 -3.77
C LYS A 41 29.05 5.81 -2.71
N ILE A 42 28.08 4.89 -2.66
CA ILE A 42 27.04 4.84 -1.63
C ILE A 42 27.67 4.68 -0.26
N SER A 43 28.69 3.84 -0.05
CA SER A 43 29.39 3.73 1.24
C SER A 43 30.30 4.91 1.56
N LYS A 44 30.82 5.64 0.56
CA LYS A 44 31.54 6.91 0.77
C LYS A 44 30.58 8.06 1.12
N GLU A 45 29.40 8.10 0.52
CA GLU A 45 28.27 8.96 0.88
C GLU A 45 27.69 8.55 2.26
N LEU A 46 27.61 7.25 2.55
CA LEU A 46 27.18 6.71 3.84
C LEU A 46 28.20 7.02 4.95
N SER A 47 29.50 7.13 4.62
CA SER A 47 30.51 7.60 5.58
C SER A 47 30.31 9.07 5.99
N ASN A 48 29.70 9.88 5.11
CA ASN A 48 29.26 11.23 5.44
C ASN A 48 27.96 11.20 6.25
N VAL A 49 27.08 10.23 6.00
CA VAL A 49 25.89 9.94 6.84
C VAL A 49 26.27 9.37 8.20
N THR A 50 27.40 8.64 8.35
CA THR A 50 27.89 8.17 9.65
C THR A 50 28.46 9.33 10.46
N LYS A 51 29.09 10.33 9.82
CA LYS A 51 29.53 11.56 10.49
C LYS A 51 28.37 12.51 10.81
N ALA A 52 27.35 12.56 9.95
CA ALA A 52 26.09 13.25 10.24
C ALA A 52 25.31 12.52 11.36
N GLY A 53 25.35 11.19 11.38
CA GLY A 53 24.78 10.31 12.38
C GLY A 53 25.54 10.35 13.71
N GLU A 54 26.84 10.54 13.73
CA GLU A 54 27.62 10.80 14.96
C GLU A 54 27.32 12.20 15.52
N LYS A 55 27.05 13.19 14.66
CA LYS A 55 26.59 14.53 15.08
C LYS A 55 25.13 14.53 15.52
N LEU A 56 24.25 13.78 14.84
CA LEU A 56 22.85 13.57 15.23
C LEU A 56 22.74 12.70 16.48
N SER A 57 23.62 11.70 16.64
CA SER A 57 23.70 10.87 17.84
C SER A 57 24.26 11.69 19.00
N LYS A 58 25.26 12.55 18.81
CA LYS A 58 25.72 13.47 19.86
C LYS A 58 24.69 14.58 20.18
N ALA A 59 23.97 15.11 19.20
CA ALA A 59 22.88 16.05 19.41
C ALA A 59 21.67 15.38 20.10
N GLY A 60 21.33 14.16 19.69
CA GLY A 60 20.29 13.31 20.26
C GLY A 60 20.63 12.83 21.66
N THR A 61 21.90 12.50 21.95
CA THR A 61 22.41 12.13 23.29
C THR A 61 22.43 13.34 24.23
N ASN A 62 22.67 14.55 23.72
CA ASN A 62 22.51 15.77 24.53
C ASN A 62 21.04 16.11 24.76
N LEU A 63 20.16 15.91 23.76
CA LEU A 63 18.71 16.12 23.93
C LEU A 63 18.10 15.12 24.93
N THR A 64 18.49 13.85 24.88
CA THR A 64 18.10 12.84 25.88
C THR A 64 18.72 13.11 27.25
N LYS A 65 19.93 13.69 27.36
CA LYS A 65 20.45 14.10 28.68
C LYS A 65 19.66 15.24 29.35
N PHE A 66 18.99 16.10 28.58
CA PHE A 66 18.16 17.19 29.14
C PHE A 66 16.67 16.84 29.26
N VAL A 67 16.18 15.79 28.57
CA VAL A 67 14.76 15.38 28.60
C VAL A 67 14.53 14.03 29.31
N THR A 68 15.53 13.14 29.38
CA THR A 68 15.40 11.79 29.92
C THR A 68 16.54 11.46 30.90
N VAL A 69 16.31 11.69 32.19
CA VAL A 69 17.12 11.08 33.26
C VAL A 69 16.87 9.57 33.26
N PRO A 70 17.89 8.69 33.22
CA PRO A 70 17.68 7.24 33.24
C PRO A 70 17.52 6.73 34.67
N LEU A 71 16.41 6.04 34.95
CA LEU A 71 16.28 5.15 36.11
C LEU A 71 17.00 3.85 35.80
N ALA A 72 18.25 3.75 36.26
CA ALA A 72 19.01 2.51 36.23
C ALA A 72 18.43 1.51 37.25
N GLY A 73 17.95 0.36 36.78
CA GLY A 73 17.61 -0.76 37.66
C GLY A 73 16.77 -1.86 36.99
N ALA A 74 17.43 -2.98 36.67
CA ALA A 74 16.91 -4.31 36.29
C ALA A 74 16.42 -4.55 34.83
N GLY A 75 17.12 -5.47 34.14
CA GLY A 75 16.55 -6.29 33.06
C GLY A 75 17.00 -5.94 31.63
N VAL A 76 18.12 -6.52 31.17
CA VAL A 76 18.65 -6.34 29.80
C VAL A 76 17.67 -6.80 28.71
N ALA A 77 16.72 -7.68 29.02
CA ALA A 77 15.64 -8.08 28.10
C ALA A 77 14.48 -7.06 28.00
N VAL A 78 14.21 -6.30 29.06
CA VAL A 78 13.14 -5.28 29.10
C VAL A 78 13.59 -3.98 28.41
N GLY A 79 14.90 -3.70 28.45
CA GLY A 79 15.50 -2.53 27.80
C GLY A 79 15.28 -2.51 26.29
N LYS A 80 15.51 -3.62 25.58
CA LYS A 80 15.36 -3.67 24.12
C LYS A 80 13.91 -3.46 23.66
N MET A 81 12.94 -4.10 24.32
CA MET A 81 11.52 -3.93 23.97
C MET A 81 11.02 -2.51 24.26
N SER A 82 11.50 -1.89 25.36
CA SER A 82 11.20 -0.50 25.68
C SER A 82 11.86 0.47 24.70
N MET A 83 13.09 0.20 24.27
CA MET A 83 13.82 1.01 23.28
C MET A 83 13.23 0.90 21.87
N ASP A 84 12.90 -0.32 21.42
CA ASP A 84 12.29 -0.55 20.11
C ASP A 84 10.90 0.11 20.03
N PHE A 85 10.15 0.09 21.15
CA PHE A 85 8.90 0.83 21.28
C PHE A 85 9.12 2.36 21.28
N GLU A 86 10.08 2.87 22.04
CA GLU A 86 10.40 4.30 22.08
C GLU A 86 10.76 4.82 20.68
N SER A 87 11.54 4.03 19.94
CA SER A 87 11.91 4.33 18.55
C SER A 87 10.70 4.35 17.62
N SER A 88 9.80 3.36 17.74
CA SER A 88 8.58 3.29 16.92
C SER A 88 7.63 4.45 17.25
N PHE A 89 7.47 4.78 18.52
CA PHE A 89 6.67 5.93 18.95
C PHE A 89 7.30 7.26 18.53
N ALA A 90 8.63 7.39 18.56
CA ALA A 90 9.33 8.58 18.09
C ALA A 90 9.04 8.86 16.60
N LYS A 91 8.84 7.81 15.79
CA LYS A 91 8.39 7.97 14.40
C LYS A 91 6.96 8.52 14.34
N VAL A 92 6.03 7.94 15.11
CA VAL A 92 4.64 8.41 15.18
C VAL A 92 4.58 9.87 15.66
N SER A 93 5.35 10.22 16.69
CA SER A 93 5.36 11.56 17.28
C SER A 93 5.84 12.65 16.32
N THR A 94 6.57 12.30 15.26
CA THR A 94 6.93 13.27 14.20
C THR A 94 5.72 13.82 13.45
N LEU A 95 4.59 13.11 13.48
CA LEU A 95 3.33 13.53 12.85
C LEU A 95 2.32 14.09 13.87
N LEU A 96 2.63 14.06 15.17
CA LEU A 96 1.72 14.53 16.21
C LEU A 96 1.95 16.00 16.54
N ASP A 97 0.87 16.71 16.82
CA ASP A 97 0.90 18.05 17.40
C ASP A 97 0.70 17.96 18.91
N SER A 98 1.73 18.36 19.68
CA SER A 98 1.70 18.33 21.14
C SER A 98 0.68 19.30 21.76
N ASN A 99 0.14 20.25 20.99
CA ASN A 99 -0.95 21.12 21.44
C ASN A 99 -2.32 20.43 21.31
N VAL A 100 -2.43 19.40 20.46
CA VAL A 100 -3.68 18.67 20.20
C VAL A 100 -3.75 17.39 21.04
N VAL A 101 -2.62 16.68 21.17
CA VAL A 101 -2.56 15.41 21.91
C VAL A 101 -1.47 15.41 22.98
N ASP A 102 -1.79 14.83 24.14
CA ASP A 102 -0.78 14.54 25.18
C ASP A 102 0.01 13.30 24.77
N PHE A 103 1.32 13.44 24.55
CA PHE A 103 2.17 12.36 24.06
C PHE A 103 2.24 11.17 25.02
N ASN A 104 2.25 11.41 26.33
CA ASN A 104 2.29 10.33 27.32
C ASN A 104 0.98 9.53 27.32
N LYS A 105 -0.15 10.22 27.21
CA LYS A 105 -1.47 9.59 27.07
C LYS A 105 -1.57 8.84 25.74
N TYR A 106 -1.11 9.44 24.65
CA TYR A 106 -1.12 8.84 23.32
C TYR A 106 -0.30 7.54 23.29
N LYS A 107 0.91 7.58 23.84
CA LYS A 107 1.80 6.42 23.97
C LYS A 107 1.15 5.28 24.76
N LYS A 108 0.48 5.59 25.88
CA LYS A 108 -0.27 4.60 26.67
C LYS A 108 -1.45 4.01 25.89
N ASN A 109 -2.21 4.85 25.19
CA ASN A 109 -3.33 4.41 24.36
C ASN A 109 -2.86 3.50 23.22
N LEU A 110 -1.75 3.85 22.57
CA LEU A 110 -1.16 3.05 21.50
C LEU A 110 -0.72 1.67 22.02
N LEU A 111 -0.01 1.62 23.15
CA LEU A 111 0.35 0.35 23.80
C LEU A 111 -0.85 -0.52 24.10
N LYS A 112 -1.89 0.09 24.69
CA LYS A 112 -3.14 -0.61 25.00
C LYS A 112 -3.81 -1.15 23.74
N ALA A 113 -3.92 -0.33 22.70
CA ALA A 113 -4.55 -0.70 21.44
C ALA A 113 -3.79 -1.81 20.71
N SER A 114 -2.46 -1.79 20.75
CA SER A 114 -1.59 -2.86 20.23
C SER A 114 -1.85 -4.18 20.95
N ASP A 115 -1.91 -4.18 22.29
CA ASP A 115 -2.21 -5.39 23.06
C ASP A 115 -3.65 -5.89 22.83
N ASP A 116 -4.63 -4.99 22.81
CA ASP A 116 -6.04 -5.32 22.55
C ASP A 116 -6.21 -5.91 21.13
N SER A 117 -5.43 -5.43 20.15
CA SER A 117 -5.42 -5.93 18.77
C SER A 117 -4.58 -7.21 18.60
N LYS A 118 -3.79 -7.59 19.62
CA LYS A 118 -2.83 -8.71 19.58
C LYS A 118 -1.78 -8.58 18.45
N VAL A 119 -1.37 -7.34 18.18
CA VAL A 119 -0.34 -6.99 17.18
C VAL A 119 0.90 -6.46 17.90
N ALA A 120 2.09 -6.78 17.41
CA ALA A 120 3.34 -6.28 18.00
C ALA A 120 3.37 -4.75 18.00
N VAL A 121 3.81 -4.14 19.10
CA VAL A 121 3.72 -2.67 19.27
C VAL A 121 4.46 -1.89 18.18
N GLY A 122 5.58 -2.41 17.66
CA GLY A 122 6.31 -1.78 16.55
C GLY A 122 5.48 -1.78 15.27
N GLU A 123 4.88 -2.92 14.91
CA GLU A 123 4.00 -3.05 13.75
C GLU A 123 2.75 -2.17 13.89
N PHE A 124 2.13 -2.17 15.07
CA PHE A 124 0.97 -1.31 15.33
C PHE A 124 1.35 0.18 15.25
N SER A 125 2.51 0.57 15.77
CA SER A 125 3.00 1.96 15.67
C SER A 125 3.24 2.36 14.21
N GLU A 126 3.80 1.47 13.39
CA GLU A 126 3.98 1.69 11.95
C GLU A 126 2.64 1.85 11.23
N ALA A 127 1.63 1.06 11.60
CA ALA A 127 0.27 1.20 11.06
C ALA A 127 -0.42 2.50 11.50
N VAL A 128 -0.22 2.95 12.75
CA VAL A 128 -0.69 4.27 13.23
C VAL A 128 0.00 5.40 12.47
N TYR A 129 1.31 5.32 12.28
CA TYR A 129 2.06 6.26 11.44
C TYR A 129 1.49 6.31 10.01
N GLY A 130 1.26 5.15 9.40
CA GLY A 130 0.66 5.05 8.07
C GLY A 130 -0.74 5.67 8.00
N SER A 131 -1.56 5.46 9.03
CA SER A 131 -2.90 6.05 9.12
C SER A 131 -2.85 7.58 9.16
N ILE A 132 -2.00 8.17 10.02
CA ILE A 132 -1.83 9.63 10.09
C ILE A 132 -1.25 10.18 8.79
N SER A 133 -0.23 9.50 8.24
CA SER A 133 0.39 9.89 6.97
C SER A 133 -0.58 9.83 5.79
N ALA A 134 -1.62 9.00 5.86
CA ALA A 134 -2.69 8.91 4.87
C ALA A 134 -3.81 9.93 5.10
N GLY A 135 -3.67 10.83 6.09
CA GLY A 135 -4.59 11.93 6.37
C GLY A 135 -5.62 11.66 7.46
N VAL A 136 -5.54 10.51 8.16
CA VAL A 136 -6.40 10.26 9.33
C VAL A 136 -6.02 11.20 10.46
N ASP A 137 -7.01 11.87 11.07
CA ASP A 137 -6.78 12.77 12.18
C ASP A 137 -6.04 12.06 13.33
N GLN A 138 -4.99 12.70 13.85
CA GLN A 138 -4.15 12.14 14.91
C GLN A 138 -4.95 11.72 16.15
N THR A 139 -6.04 12.41 16.50
CA THR A 139 -6.86 12.05 17.67
C THR A 139 -7.65 10.75 17.47
N LYS A 140 -7.83 10.33 16.22
CA LYS A 140 -8.61 9.15 15.81
C LYS A 140 -7.74 8.03 15.24
N ALA A 141 -6.49 8.31 14.90
CA ALA A 141 -5.60 7.37 14.23
C ALA A 141 -5.43 6.04 14.97
N ILE A 142 -5.31 6.04 16.30
CA ILE A 142 -5.21 4.79 17.07
C ILE A 142 -6.46 3.92 16.88
N GLU A 143 -7.66 4.51 17.01
CA GLU A 143 -8.93 3.80 16.86
C GLU A 143 -9.12 3.29 15.43
N PHE A 144 -8.82 4.15 14.45
CA PHE A 144 -8.83 3.80 13.04
C PHE A 144 -7.92 2.59 12.76
N THR A 145 -6.67 2.63 13.23
CA THR A 145 -5.72 1.52 13.09
C THR A 145 -6.22 0.26 13.78
N THR A 146 -6.82 0.36 14.98
CA THR A 146 -7.44 -0.80 15.64
C THR A 146 -8.55 -1.42 14.79
N ASN A 147 -9.39 -0.62 14.13
CA ASN A 147 -10.40 -1.14 13.21
C ASN A 147 -9.78 -1.77 11.96
N ALA A 148 -8.71 -1.18 11.41
CA ALA A 148 -7.94 -1.79 10.34
C ALA A 148 -7.32 -3.13 10.74
N MET A 149 -6.84 -3.30 11.97
CA MET A 149 -6.34 -4.60 12.45
C MET A 149 -7.44 -5.65 12.56
N LYS A 150 -8.67 -5.26 12.92
CA LYS A 150 -9.83 -6.18 12.88
C LYS A 150 -10.15 -6.59 11.45
N LEU A 151 -10.14 -5.64 10.51
CA LEU A 151 -10.30 -5.91 9.09
C LEU A 151 -9.22 -6.86 8.57
N ALA A 152 -7.96 -6.62 8.93
CA ALA A 152 -6.84 -7.49 8.56
C ALA A 152 -7.09 -8.94 8.95
N LYS A 153 -7.51 -9.15 10.20
CA LYS A 153 -7.81 -10.48 10.74
C LYS A 153 -9.03 -11.13 10.08
N GLY A 154 -10.12 -10.39 9.85
CA GLY A 154 -11.35 -10.92 9.24
C GLY A 154 -11.26 -11.08 7.71
N GLY A 155 -10.43 -10.26 7.07
CA GLY A 155 -10.26 -10.17 5.63
C GLY A 155 -9.07 -10.95 5.09
N PHE A 156 -8.38 -11.70 5.96
CA PHE A 156 -7.18 -12.48 5.63
C PHE A 156 -6.09 -11.66 4.93
N THR A 157 -5.85 -10.44 5.42
CA THR A 157 -4.82 -9.53 4.91
C THR A 157 -3.91 -9.06 6.04
N ASP A 158 -2.82 -8.36 5.71
CA ASP A 158 -1.93 -7.77 6.71
C ASP A 158 -2.42 -6.38 7.16
N GLY A 159 -1.95 -5.95 8.34
CA GLY A 159 -2.37 -4.69 8.94
C GLY A 159 -2.07 -3.47 8.09
N ALA A 160 -0.95 -3.48 7.36
CA ALA A 160 -0.56 -2.35 6.51
C ALA A 160 -1.48 -2.23 5.29
N LYS A 161 -1.78 -3.34 4.61
CA LYS A 161 -2.76 -3.38 3.52
C LYS A 161 -4.17 -3.03 3.97
N ALA A 162 -4.57 -3.46 5.16
CA ALA A 162 -5.88 -3.08 5.72
C ALA A 162 -5.99 -1.56 5.95
N VAL A 163 -4.92 -0.93 6.49
CA VAL A 163 -4.84 0.53 6.61
C VAL A 163 -4.88 1.20 5.23
N ASP A 164 -4.09 0.70 4.27
CA ASP A 164 -4.00 1.27 2.92
C ASP A 164 -5.34 1.21 2.17
N VAL A 165 -6.05 0.08 2.19
CA VAL A 165 -7.35 -0.03 1.49
C VAL A 165 -8.41 0.83 2.15
N LEU A 166 -8.46 0.89 3.49
CA LEU A 166 -9.43 1.72 4.19
C LEU A 166 -9.17 3.20 3.95
N THR A 167 -7.92 3.64 4.07
CA THR A 167 -7.55 5.04 3.81
C THR A 167 -7.79 5.41 2.35
N THR A 168 -7.47 4.51 1.40
CA THR A 168 -7.75 4.71 -0.03
C THR A 168 -9.24 4.84 -0.30
N ALA A 169 -10.08 4.00 0.29
CA ALA A 169 -11.53 4.08 0.14
C ALA A 169 -12.11 5.35 0.76
N ILE A 170 -11.71 5.68 1.99
CA ILE A 170 -12.19 6.87 2.70
C ILE A 170 -11.81 8.14 1.95
N ASN A 171 -10.53 8.27 1.59
CA ASN A 171 -10.05 9.43 0.85
C ASN A 171 -10.64 9.49 -0.56
N GLY A 172 -10.82 8.34 -1.20
CA GLY A 172 -11.34 8.23 -2.55
C GLY A 172 -12.80 8.64 -2.70
N TYR A 173 -13.61 8.44 -1.65
CA TYR A 173 -15.03 8.81 -1.62
C TYR A 173 -15.34 10.00 -0.70
N GLY A 174 -14.32 10.71 -0.21
CA GLY A 174 -14.48 11.86 0.70
C GLY A 174 -15.20 11.53 2.01
N LEU A 175 -15.06 10.30 2.51
CA LEU A 175 -15.68 9.81 3.75
C LEU A 175 -14.91 10.29 4.98
N GLN A 176 -15.50 10.10 6.17
CA GLN A 176 -14.83 10.40 7.44
C GLN A 176 -14.08 9.17 7.96
N ALA A 177 -13.09 9.37 8.85
CA ALA A 177 -12.39 8.27 9.50
C ALA A 177 -13.36 7.35 10.28
N GLU A 178 -14.46 7.92 10.77
CA GLU A 178 -15.56 7.22 11.45
C GLU A 178 -16.26 6.19 10.54
N ASP A 179 -16.21 6.39 9.22
CA ASP A 179 -16.77 5.44 8.25
C ASP A 179 -15.91 4.19 8.07
N ALA A 180 -14.72 4.11 8.69
CA ALA A 180 -13.82 2.98 8.54
C ALA A 180 -14.48 1.64 8.88
N THR A 181 -15.35 1.59 9.90
CA THR A 181 -16.10 0.38 10.24
C THR A 181 -17.08 0.01 9.13
N ARG A 182 -17.82 0.97 8.59
CA ARG A 182 -18.77 0.76 7.49
C ARG A 182 -18.06 0.25 6.23
N VAL A 183 -16.92 0.85 5.88
CA VAL A 183 -16.10 0.43 4.73
C VAL A 183 -15.51 -0.97 4.97
N SER A 184 -15.04 -1.26 6.19
CA SER A 184 -14.54 -2.59 6.57
C SER A 184 -15.64 -3.65 6.39
N ASP A 185 -16.84 -3.39 6.90
CA ASP A 185 -17.98 -4.31 6.79
C ASP A 185 -18.37 -4.56 5.33
N LEU A 186 -18.29 -3.52 4.49
CA LEU A 186 -18.56 -3.63 3.06
C LEU A 186 -17.52 -4.48 2.34
N LEU A 187 -16.23 -4.33 2.66
CA LEU A 187 -15.14 -5.16 2.12
C LEU A 187 -15.28 -6.62 2.55
N ILE A 188 -15.59 -6.88 3.81
CA ILE A 188 -15.85 -8.22 4.34
C ILE A 188 -17.10 -8.84 3.68
N THR A 189 -18.15 -8.04 3.49
CA THR A 189 -19.36 -8.50 2.79
C THR A 189 -19.06 -8.84 1.34
N THR A 190 -18.24 -8.03 0.66
CA THR A 190 -17.78 -8.29 -0.71
C THR A 190 -17.02 -9.61 -0.79
N GLN A 191 -16.09 -9.84 0.14
CA GLN A 191 -15.38 -11.12 0.29
C GLN A 191 -16.34 -12.30 0.50
N ASN A 192 -17.31 -12.16 1.40
CA ASN A 192 -18.21 -13.25 1.78
C ASN A 192 -19.23 -13.60 0.68
N LEU A 193 -19.68 -12.62 -0.09
CA LEU A 193 -20.64 -12.82 -1.18
C LEU A 193 -19.96 -13.16 -2.51
N GLY A 194 -18.71 -12.77 -2.68
CA GLY A 194 -17.88 -13.05 -3.84
C GLY A 194 -16.98 -14.27 -3.66
N LYS A 195 -16.06 -14.44 -4.61
CA LYS A 195 -14.94 -15.39 -4.52
C LYS A 195 -13.64 -14.60 -4.52
N THR A 196 -13.45 -13.80 -3.47
CA THR A 196 -12.31 -12.89 -3.29
C THR A 196 -11.90 -12.79 -1.82
N THR A 197 -10.81 -12.08 -1.51
CA THR A 197 -10.41 -11.70 -0.15
C THR A 197 -10.19 -10.19 -0.03
N VAL A 198 -10.19 -9.65 1.19
CA VAL A 198 -9.84 -8.23 1.39
C VAL A 198 -8.41 -7.93 0.91
N ASP A 199 -7.49 -8.90 0.99
CA ASP A 199 -6.12 -8.76 0.45
C ASP A 199 -6.11 -8.52 -1.07
N GLU A 200 -6.91 -9.29 -1.81
CA GLU A 200 -7.07 -9.13 -3.26
C GLU A 200 -7.81 -7.84 -3.61
N LEU A 201 -8.83 -7.48 -2.83
CA LEU A 201 -9.57 -6.22 -3.00
C LEU A 201 -8.64 -5.03 -2.75
N ALA A 202 -7.82 -5.04 -1.69
CA ALA A 202 -6.83 -4.00 -1.43
C ALA A 202 -5.89 -3.79 -2.62
N SER A 203 -5.44 -4.88 -3.24
CA SER A 203 -4.52 -4.86 -4.37
C SER A 203 -5.16 -4.42 -5.69
N SER A 204 -6.48 -4.59 -5.86
CA SER A 204 -7.17 -4.40 -7.15
C SER A 204 -8.16 -3.24 -7.17
N MET A 205 -8.76 -2.90 -6.03
CA MET A 205 -9.84 -1.91 -5.91
C MET A 205 -9.28 -0.48 -5.77
N GLY A 206 -8.10 -0.31 -5.18
CA GLY A 206 -7.46 1.00 -4.98
C GLY A 206 -7.41 1.88 -6.24
N PRO A 207 -6.89 1.38 -7.39
CA PRO A 207 -6.86 2.12 -8.64
C PRO A 207 -8.24 2.40 -9.26
N VAL A 208 -9.26 1.63 -8.88
CA VAL A 208 -10.63 1.73 -9.43
C VAL A 208 -11.47 2.72 -8.63
N ILE A 209 -11.24 2.83 -7.31
CA ILE A 209 -11.99 3.73 -6.40
C ILE A 209 -12.05 5.17 -6.94
N LYS A 210 -10.91 5.76 -7.32
CA LYS A 210 -10.90 7.15 -7.83
C LYS A 210 -11.68 7.30 -9.14
N MET A 211 -11.72 6.27 -9.98
CA MET A 211 -12.47 6.30 -11.23
C MET A 211 -13.97 6.11 -10.98
N ALA A 212 -14.32 5.28 -10.01
CA ALA A 212 -15.69 5.06 -9.59
C ALA A 212 -16.28 6.34 -9.00
N ASP A 213 -15.57 7.00 -8.08
CA ASP A 213 -15.98 8.28 -7.49
C ASP A 213 -16.19 9.36 -8.57
N ASN A 214 -15.23 9.53 -9.49
CA ASN A 214 -15.38 10.45 -10.63
C ASN A 214 -16.58 10.13 -11.55
N ALA A 215 -17.00 8.86 -11.61
CA ALA A 215 -18.16 8.41 -12.37
C ALA A 215 -19.47 8.48 -11.58
N ASN A 216 -19.46 9.00 -10.35
CA ASN A 216 -20.56 8.93 -9.37
C ASN A 216 -21.03 7.49 -9.09
N PHE A 217 -20.14 6.51 -9.23
CA PHE A 217 -20.39 5.11 -8.91
C PHE A 217 -20.04 4.88 -7.45
N SER A 218 -21.03 4.49 -6.64
CA SER A 218 -20.87 4.43 -5.18
C SER A 218 -19.94 3.29 -4.75
N ILE A 219 -19.39 3.38 -3.53
CA ILE A 219 -18.56 2.31 -2.98
C ILE A 219 -19.34 1.00 -2.84
N GLU A 220 -20.64 1.07 -2.52
CA GLU A 220 -21.53 -0.08 -2.44
C GLU A 220 -21.74 -0.73 -3.81
N GLU A 221 -21.91 0.07 -4.86
CA GLU A 221 -22.03 -0.42 -6.24
C GLU A 221 -20.71 -1.07 -6.70
N LEU A 222 -19.57 -0.44 -6.37
CA LEU A 222 -18.24 -0.99 -6.64
C LEU A 222 -18.04 -2.34 -5.96
N SER A 223 -18.33 -2.41 -4.66
CA SER A 223 -18.27 -3.64 -3.88
C SER A 223 -19.21 -4.72 -4.41
N ALA A 224 -20.45 -4.38 -4.74
CA ALA A 224 -21.41 -5.32 -5.32
C ALA A 224 -20.94 -5.87 -6.67
N ALA A 225 -20.31 -5.03 -7.50
CA ALA A 225 -19.77 -5.45 -8.79
C ALA A 225 -18.61 -6.45 -8.61
N TYR A 226 -17.65 -6.18 -7.72
CA TYR A 226 -16.59 -7.13 -7.39
C TYR A 226 -17.16 -8.45 -6.84
N ALA A 227 -18.12 -8.39 -5.93
CA ALA A 227 -18.77 -9.58 -5.38
C ALA A 227 -19.42 -10.42 -6.49
N LEU A 228 -20.19 -9.80 -7.38
CA LEU A 228 -20.88 -10.49 -8.48
C LEU A 228 -19.90 -11.10 -9.49
N MET A 229 -18.89 -10.35 -9.93
CA MET A 229 -17.93 -10.80 -10.93
C MET A 229 -17.09 -11.96 -10.41
N THR A 230 -16.60 -11.85 -9.19
CA THR A 230 -15.80 -12.91 -8.55
C THR A 230 -16.63 -14.14 -8.23
N LYS A 231 -17.89 -13.97 -7.79
CA LYS A 231 -18.84 -15.08 -7.63
C LYS A 231 -19.07 -15.85 -8.94
N ASN A 232 -19.09 -15.16 -10.07
CA ASN A 232 -19.22 -15.77 -11.40
C ASN A 232 -17.88 -16.32 -11.96
N GLY A 233 -16.81 -16.30 -11.17
CA GLY A 233 -15.53 -16.93 -11.51
C GLY A 233 -14.52 -16.03 -12.20
N ILE A 234 -14.79 -14.72 -12.34
CA ILE A 234 -13.81 -13.75 -12.83
C ILE A 234 -12.83 -13.42 -11.70
N ALA A 235 -11.53 -13.48 -11.94
CA ALA A 235 -10.56 -13.19 -10.87
C ALA A 235 -10.71 -11.75 -10.37
N THR A 236 -10.35 -11.48 -9.12
CA THR A 236 -10.49 -10.14 -8.52
C THR A 236 -9.72 -9.06 -9.28
N ALA A 237 -8.48 -9.36 -9.69
CA ALA A 237 -7.66 -8.47 -10.51
C ALA A 237 -8.25 -8.22 -11.92
N GLU A 238 -8.84 -9.25 -12.53
CA GLU A 238 -9.54 -9.13 -13.82
C GLU A 238 -10.82 -8.29 -13.67
N SER A 239 -11.57 -8.50 -12.59
CA SER A 239 -12.76 -7.72 -12.25
C SER A 239 -12.42 -6.23 -12.14
N GLY A 240 -11.32 -5.90 -11.44
CA GLY A 240 -10.84 -4.52 -11.37
C GLY A 240 -10.45 -3.94 -12.73
N THR A 241 -9.85 -4.74 -13.60
CA THR A 241 -9.50 -4.33 -14.97
C THR A 241 -10.74 -4.05 -15.83
N TYR A 242 -11.77 -4.89 -15.71
CA TYR A 242 -13.04 -4.72 -16.42
C TYR A 242 -13.81 -3.51 -15.89
N LEU A 243 -13.90 -3.33 -14.57
CA LEU A 243 -14.55 -2.17 -13.97
C LEU A 243 -13.85 -0.88 -14.35
N LYS A 244 -12.52 -0.87 -14.33
CA LYS A 244 -11.71 0.25 -14.81
C LYS A 244 -12.05 0.62 -16.26
N GLN A 245 -12.16 -0.37 -17.16
CA GLN A 245 -12.52 -0.13 -18.56
C GLN A 245 -13.96 0.40 -18.69
N MET A 246 -14.91 -0.22 -17.99
CA MET A 246 -16.30 0.22 -17.97
C MET A 246 -16.44 1.68 -17.50
N LEU A 247 -15.84 2.02 -16.37
CA LEU A 247 -15.89 3.37 -15.79
C LEU A 247 -15.21 4.41 -16.71
N ASN A 248 -14.10 4.04 -17.35
CA ASN A 248 -13.46 4.90 -18.36
C ASN A 248 -14.36 5.14 -19.57
N GLU A 249 -15.09 4.13 -20.07
CA GLU A 249 -16.01 4.30 -21.20
C GLU A 249 -17.24 5.14 -20.86
N ILE A 250 -17.72 5.07 -19.62
CA ILE A 250 -18.86 5.86 -19.13
C ILE A 250 -18.45 7.34 -18.95
N THR A 251 -17.26 7.60 -18.40
CA THR A 251 -16.80 8.97 -18.10
C THR A 251 -16.20 9.70 -19.31
N LYS A 252 -15.84 8.96 -20.37
CA LYS A 252 -15.24 9.54 -21.57
C LYS A 252 -16.29 10.20 -22.47
N TYR A 253 -16.25 11.53 -22.53
CA TYR A 253 -16.99 12.33 -23.50
C TYR A 253 -16.72 11.84 -24.94
N GLY A 254 -17.78 11.59 -25.71
CA GLY A 254 -17.70 11.11 -27.09
C GLY A 254 -17.45 9.61 -27.28
N SER A 255 -17.45 8.79 -26.21
CA SER A 255 -17.49 7.33 -26.32
C SER A 255 -18.79 6.86 -27.00
N ILE A 256 -18.83 5.58 -27.43
CA ILE A 256 -20.08 5.00 -27.96
C ILE A 256 -21.18 5.10 -26.89
N THR A 257 -20.83 4.89 -25.62
CA THR A 257 -21.76 4.99 -24.48
C THR A 257 -22.28 6.41 -24.28
N ASP A 258 -21.42 7.43 -24.29
CA ASP A 258 -21.84 8.85 -24.17
C ASP A 258 -22.73 9.28 -25.35
N LYS A 259 -22.38 8.87 -26.58
CA LYS A 259 -23.19 9.14 -27.78
C LYS A 259 -24.56 8.48 -27.69
N THR A 260 -24.59 7.20 -27.32
CA THR A 260 -25.84 6.43 -27.18
C THR A 260 -26.71 6.99 -26.05
N LEU A 261 -26.14 7.38 -24.92
CA LEU A 261 -26.89 8.00 -23.83
C LEU A 261 -27.50 9.34 -24.25
N ARG A 262 -26.73 10.19 -24.94
CA ARG A 262 -27.22 11.48 -25.44
C ARG A 262 -28.33 11.32 -26.46
N GLU A 263 -28.22 10.32 -27.34
CA GLU A 263 -29.28 9.98 -28.29
C GLU A 263 -30.57 9.52 -27.59
N LEU A 264 -30.46 8.69 -26.56
CA LEU A 264 -31.62 8.11 -25.86
C LEU A 264 -32.26 9.06 -24.84
N THR A 265 -31.46 9.90 -24.19
CA THR A 265 -31.91 10.69 -23.02
C THR A 265 -31.85 12.20 -23.23
N GLY A 266 -31.23 12.66 -24.34
CA GLY A 266 -30.96 14.08 -24.59
C GLY A 266 -29.92 14.69 -23.64
N LYS A 267 -29.32 13.90 -22.75
CA LYS A 267 -28.36 14.33 -21.73
C LYS A 267 -27.08 13.50 -21.80
N GLY A 268 -25.96 14.13 -21.44
CA GLY A 268 -24.70 13.43 -21.22
C GLY A 268 -24.54 13.04 -19.76
N PHE A 269 -23.45 12.34 -19.43
CA PHE A 269 -23.04 12.07 -18.05
C PHE A 269 -22.42 13.30 -17.33
N ALA A 270 -22.42 14.47 -17.97
CA ALA A 270 -21.90 15.74 -17.46
C ALA A 270 -23.02 16.78 -17.37
#